data_AF-A0A1M7UDA9-F1
#
_entry.id   AF-A0A1M7UDA9-F1
#
_cell.length_a   1.000
_cell.length_b   1.000
_cell.length_c   1.000
_cell.angle_alpha   90.00
_cell.angle_beta   90.00
_cell.angle_gamma   90.00
#
_symmetry.space_group_name_H-M   'P 1'
#
loop_
_entity.id
_entity.type
_entity.pdbx_description
1 polymer ?
#
loop_
_entity_poly.entity_id
_entity_poly.type
_entity_poly.pdbx_seq_one_letter_code
_entity_poly.pdbx_strand_id
1 'polypeptide(L)' 'MKKILEIANGVEAVQDGRIHIEKINGPFLFTHGALPAQYSAGLKLAIERGFLMMHESGTYVKFTQAGSDLFA' A
#
# COMPACT_ATOMS: atom_id res chain seq x y z
N MET A 1 3.42 2.76 -8.30
CA MET A 1 4.11 2.12 -7.16
C MET A 1 4.57 3.12 -6.11
N LYS A 2 5.54 4.02 -6.37
CA LYS A 2 6.10 4.93 -5.34
C LYS A 2 5.03 5.65 -4.47
N LYS A 3 4.04 6.28 -5.12
CA LYS A 3 2.93 6.96 -4.42
C LYS A 3 2.10 6.03 -3.51
N ILE A 4 1.92 4.75 -3.86
CA ILE A 4 1.22 3.78 -3.00
C ILE A 4 2.00 3.53 -1.71
N LEU A 5 3.32 3.37 -1.81
CA LEU A 5 4.17 3.17 -0.65
C LEU A 5 4.22 4.42 0.23
N GLU A 6 4.29 5.61 -0.39
CA GLU A 6 4.24 6.89 0.34
C GLU A 6 2.94 7.05 1.14
N ILE A 7 1.78 6.76 0.52
CA ILE A 7 0.49 6.82 1.22
C ILE A 7 0.46 5.76 2.33
N ALA A 8 0.84 4.53 2.05
CA ALA A 8 0.85 3.44 3.03
C ALA A 8 1.75 3.76 4.24
N ASN A 9 2.92 4.35 4.03
CA ASN A 9 3.85 4.75 5.09
C ASN A 9 3.28 5.85 6.00
N GLY A 10 2.36 6.67 5.49
CA GLY A 10 1.66 7.70 6.26
C GLY A 10 0.43 7.19 7.01
N VAL A 11 0.04 5.93 6.86
CA VAL A 11 -1.13 5.36 7.54
C VAL A 11 -0.69 4.67 8.82
N GLU A 12 -1.33 5.04 9.94
CA GLU A 12 -1.17 4.32 11.20
C GLU A 12 -1.69 2.89 11.04
N ALA A 13 -0.80 1.92 11.23
CA ALA A 13 -1.14 0.52 11.15
C ALA A 13 -1.98 0.08 12.37
N VAL A 14 -2.93 -0.82 12.13
CA VAL A 14 -3.68 -1.48 13.20
C VAL A 14 -2.88 -2.68 13.73
N GLN A 15 -3.56 -3.56 14.46
CA GLN A 15 -2.97 -4.77 15.05
C GLN A 15 -2.13 -5.56 14.04
N ASP A 16 -0.97 -6.04 14.52
CA ASP A 16 0.01 -6.80 13.72
C ASP A 16 0.54 -6.02 12.49
N GLY A 17 0.59 -4.69 12.55
CA GLY A 17 1.18 -3.87 11.47
C GLY A 17 0.35 -3.85 10.19
N ARG A 18 -0.94 -4.21 10.27
CA ARG A 18 -1.85 -4.25 9.12
C ARG A 18 -2.33 -2.84 8.77
N ILE A 19 -2.47 -2.57 7.49
CA ILE A 19 -2.97 -1.30 6.94
C ILE A 19 -4.22 -1.62 6.13
N HIS A 20 -5.34 -0.97 6.45
CA HIS A 20 -6.56 -1.08 5.65
C HIS A 20 -6.31 -0.57 4.23
N ILE A 21 -6.56 -1.40 3.23
CA ILE A 21 -6.26 -1.09 1.83
C ILE A 21 -7.02 0.14 1.31
N GLU A 22 -8.20 0.43 1.87
CA GLU A 22 -8.99 1.62 1.56
C GLU A 22 -8.30 2.94 1.95
N LYS A 23 -7.47 2.91 2.99
CA LYS A 23 -6.68 4.08 3.41
C LYS A 23 -5.57 4.41 2.42
N ILE A 24 -5.28 3.48 1.50
CA ILE A 24 -4.37 3.69 0.38
C ILE A 24 -5.17 4.02 -0.88
N ASN A 25 -6.19 3.22 -1.21
CA ASN A 25 -6.96 3.39 -2.45
C ASN A 25 -7.69 4.74 -2.50
N GLY A 26 -8.23 5.22 -1.37
CA GLY A 26 -9.05 6.40 -1.29
C GLY A 26 -8.24 7.64 -1.63
N PRO A 27 -7.15 7.92 -0.88
CA PRO A 27 -6.26 9.03 -1.21
C PRO A 27 -5.66 8.91 -2.61
N PHE A 28 -5.27 7.71 -3.05
CA PHE A 28 -4.69 7.53 -4.38
C PHE A 28 -5.64 7.95 -5.51
N LEU A 29 -6.92 7.57 -5.43
CA LEU A 29 -7.91 7.87 -6.45
C LEU A 29 -8.52 9.26 -6.31
N PHE A 30 -8.94 9.63 -5.10
CA PHE A 30 -9.78 10.81 -4.90
C PHE A 30 -8.99 12.04 -4.44
N THR A 31 -7.87 11.87 -3.74
CA THR A 31 -6.99 12.99 -3.34
C THR A 31 -5.95 13.28 -4.41
N HIS A 32 -5.36 12.24 -5.00
CA HIS A 32 -4.32 12.37 -6.02
C HIS A 32 -4.83 12.24 -7.47
N GLY A 33 -6.12 11.98 -7.68
CA GLY A 33 -6.74 11.99 -9.00
C GLY A 33 -6.21 10.92 -9.97
N ALA A 34 -5.56 9.87 -9.46
CA ALA A 34 -4.99 8.83 -10.30
C ALA A 34 -6.06 7.83 -10.77
N LEU A 35 -5.76 7.09 -11.84
CA LEU A 35 -6.71 6.15 -12.43
C LEU A 35 -6.76 4.83 -11.64
N PRO A 36 -7.92 4.16 -11.57
CA PRO A 36 -8.04 2.83 -10.97
C PRO A 36 -7.03 1.81 -11.52
N ALA A 37 -6.76 1.83 -12.82
CA ALA A 37 -5.77 0.94 -13.44
C ALA A 37 -4.34 1.20 -12.93
N GLN A 38 -3.99 2.46 -12.65
CA GLN A 38 -2.69 2.83 -12.09
C GLN A 38 -2.54 2.38 -10.65
N TYR A 39 -3.63 2.42 -9.87
CA TYR A 39 -3.67 1.87 -8.52
C TYR A 39 -3.39 0.37 -8.55
N SER A 40 -4.16 -0.39 -9.33
CA SER A 40 -4.01 -1.85 -9.44
C SER A 40 -2.62 -2.25 -9.92
N ALA A 41 -2.09 -1.60 -10.96
CA ALA A 41 -0.74 -1.87 -11.47
C ALA A 41 0.35 -1.51 -10.44
N GLY A 42 0.17 -0.39 -9.73
CA GLY A 42 1.12 0.06 -8.72
C GLY A 42 1.16 -0.84 -7.49
N LEU A 43 -0.01 -1.33 -7.05
CA LEU A 43 -0.15 -2.23 -5.91
C LEU A 43 0.43 -3.60 -6.24
N LYS A 44 0.09 -4.14 -7.41
CA LYS A 44 0.66 -5.39 -7.92
C LYS A 44 2.19 -5.32 -7.94
N LEU A 45 2.77 -4.25 -8.49
CA LEU A 45 4.22 -4.09 -8.54
C LEU A 45 4.87 -3.98 -7.15
N ALA A 46 4.20 -3.34 -6.18
CA ALA A 46 4.70 -3.26 -4.80
C ALA A 46 4.73 -4.64 -4.11
N ILE A 47 3.75 -5.50 -4.42
CA ILE A 47 3.68 -6.88 -3.92
C ILE A 47 4.73 -7.76 -4.61
N GLU A 48 4.85 -7.67 -5.94
CA GLU A 48 5.83 -8.44 -6.72
C GLU A 48 7.28 -8.12 -6.32
N ARG A 49 7.55 -6.87 -5.94
CA ARG A 49 8.86 -6.44 -5.40
C ARG A 49 9.06 -6.80 -3.94
N GLY A 50 8.07 -7.41 -3.30
CA GLY A 50 8.12 -7.83 -1.91
C GLY A 50 8.14 -6.67 -0.92
N PHE A 51 7.66 -5.48 -1.29
CA PHE A 51 7.58 -4.33 -0.36
C PHE A 51 6.30 -4.35 0.47
N LEU A 52 5.21 -4.80 -0.13
CA LEU A 52 3.93 -5.00 0.55
C LEU A 52 3.52 -6.46 0.46
N MET A 53 2.92 -6.98 1.53
CA MET A 53 2.24 -8.26 1.54
C MET A 53 0.73 -8.02 1.60
N MET A 54 -0.02 -8.67 0.72
CA MET A 54 -1.49 -8.69 0.78
C MET A 54 -1.96 -9.74 1.78
N HIS A 55 -2.86 -9.36 2.69
CA HIS A 55 -3.54 -10.33 3.55
C HIS A 55 -4.53 -11.15 2.73
N GLU A 56 -4.74 -12.43 3.09
CA GLU A 56 -5.63 -13.35 2.36
C GLU A 56 -7.07 -12.83 2.16
N SER A 57 -7.55 -12.00 3.10
CA SER A 57 -8.88 -11.39 3.02
C SER A 57 -9.00 -10.28 1.95
N GLY A 58 -7.88 -9.79 1.42
CA GLY A 58 -7.83 -8.65 0.51
C GLY A 58 -8.11 -7.29 1.16
N THR A 59 -8.45 -7.26 2.46
CA THR A 59 -8.79 -6.04 3.22
C THR A 59 -7.56 -5.26 3.67
N TYR A 60 -6.44 -5.96 3.85
CA TYR A 60 -5.25 -5.41 4.47
C TYR A 60 -4.01 -5.63 3.61
N VAL A 61 -3.09 -4.69 3.71
CA VAL A 61 -1.69 -4.88 3.34
C VAL A 61 -0.79 -4.68 4.55
N LYS A 62 0.43 -5.19 4.51
CA LYS A 62 1.45 -4.97 5.53
C LYS A 62 2.78 -4.69 4.85
N PHE A 63 3.57 -3.78 5.40
CA PHE A 63 4.96 -3.63 4.97
C PHE A 63 5.76 -4.88 5.33
N THR A 64 6.53 -5.39 4.38
CA THR A 64 7.61 -6.32 4.70
C THR A 64 8.79 -5.52 5.26
N GLN A 65 9.81 -6.21 5.78
CA GLN A 65 11.05 -5.54 6.18
C GLN A 65 11.65 -4.73 5.02
N ALA A 66 11.76 -5.33 3.82
CA ALA A 66 12.28 -4.66 2.64
C ALA A 66 11.48 -3.42 2.23
N GLY A 67 10.16 -3.43 2.49
CA GLY A 67 9.31 -2.26 2.25
C GLY A 67 9.51 -1.16 3.28
N SER A 68 9.63 -1.53 4.56
CA SER A 68 9.92 -0.59 5.66
C SER A 68 11.27 0.08 5.51
N ASP A 69 12.30 -0.66 5.05
CA ASP A 69 13.66 -0.16 4.86
C ASP A 69 13.75 0.98 3.82
N LEU A 70 12.73 1.15 2.96
CA LEU A 70 12.65 2.27 2.02
C LEU A 70 12.37 3.62 2.69
N PHE A 71 11.95 3.62 3.96
CA PHE A 71 11.52 4.80 4.71
C PHE A 71 12.27 5.00 6.04
N ALA A 72 13.31 4.19 6.29
CA ALA A 72 14.17 4.26 7.48
C ALA A 72 15.24 5.36 7.37
#